data_AF-A0A4D6H9B9-F1
#
_entry.id   AF-A0A4D6H9B9-F1
#
_cell.length_a   1.000
_cell.length_b   1.000
_cell.length_c   1.000
_cell.angle_alpha   90.00
_cell.angle_beta   90.00
_cell.angle_gamma   90.00
#
_symmetry.space_group_name_H-M   'P 1'
#
loop_
_entity.id
_entity.type
_entity.pdbx_description
1 polymer ?
#
loop_
_entity_poly.entity_id
_entity_poly.type
_entity_poly.pdbx_seq_one_letter_code
_entity_poly.pdbx_strand_id
1 'polypeptide(L)'
;MGVDVPLSAVRSDFEQLRPRVAAADGDPLFRGTHQYGYATIERTYYLSEGVLAVETAYVDGEETVTTVDESWLLEDDGRRVRHTGQELLAFCEDHHYLHRKDDIEFCLDGTAAEGRDPVPDADVTSTFQPATAVEIEDGAALQYEGVHEAGEARVERSFFCSESDGSLRIRTRYIWDGEHLGSFEQSERLLDGGEFVATTGEPVDAFCRRTHLVDPEADIRYCARLVRDEQPSPDAEDV
;
A
#
# COMPACT_ATOMS: atom_id res chain seq x y z
N MET A 1 -8.56 16.92 -12.11
CA MET A 1 -9.97 16.53 -11.86
C MET A 1 -10.00 15.03 -11.77
N GLY A 2 -10.13 14.46 -10.56
CA GLY A 2 -10.15 13.00 -10.38
C GLY A 2 -11.31 12.37 -11.12
N VAL A 3 -11.08 11.20 -11.70
CA VAL A 3 -12.12 10.45 -12.41
C VAL A 3 -13.00 9.76 -11.35
N ASP A 4 -14.22 10.27 -11.11
CA ASP A 4 -15.17 9.60 -10.22
C ASP A 4 -15.74 8.36 -10.93
N VAL A 5 -15.18 7.18 -10.61
CA VAL A 5 -15.62 5.91 -11.19
C VAL A 5 -16.74 5.30 -10.34
N PRO A 6 -17.97 5.17 -10.90
CA PRO A 6 -19.02 4.47 -10.19
C PRO A 6 -18.69 2.97 -10.13
N LEU A 7 -18.63 2.41 -8.91
CA LEU A 7 -18.37 0.99 -8.66
C LEU A 7 -19.26 0.03 -9.46
N SER A 8 -20.50 0.45 -9.75
CA SER A 8 -21.45 -0.34 -10.54
C SER A 8 -21.07 -0.47 -12.02
N ALA A 9 -20.13 0.34 -12.51
CA ALA A 9 -19.63 0.29 -13.88
C ALA A 9 -18.32 -0.52 -14.00
N VAL A 10 -17.66 -0.84 -12.88
CA VAL A 10 -16.49 -1.73 -12.87
C VAL A 10 -16.99 -3.16 -13.09
N ARG A 11 -16.44 -3.82 -14.11
CA ARG A 11 -16.66 -5.25 -14.34
C ARG A 11 -15.62 -6.01 -13.56
N SER A 12 -16.06 -6.92 -12.72
CA SER A 12 -15.18 -7.72 -11.89
C SER A 12 -15.48 -9.20 -12.07
N ASP A 13 -14.43 -10.02 -12.04
CA ASP A 13 -14.55 -11.47 -12.07
C ASP A 13 -13.49 -12.11 -11.16
N PHE A 14 -13.82 -13.24 -10.57
CA PHE A 14 -12.93 -14.00 -9.69
C PHE A 14 -13.06 -15.49 -9.96
N GLU A 15 -11.95 -16.11 -10.35
CA GLU A 15 -11.89 -17.50 -10.78
C GLU A 15 -10.95 -18.31 -9.88
N GLN A 16 -11.41 -19.51 -9.50
CA GLN A 16 -10.54 -20.55 -8.98
C GLN A 16 -9.91 -21.33 -10.14
N LEU A 17 -8.62 -21.08 -10.38
CA LEU A 17 -7.85 -21.76 -11.42
C LEU A 17 -7.60 -23.23 -11.07
N ARG A 18 -7.37 -23.52 -9.78
CA ARG A 18 -7.21 -24.89 -9.28
C ARG A 18 -7.51 -25.00 -7.78
N PRO A 19 -7.94 -26.18 -7.31
CA PRO A 19 -8.04 -26.43 -5.88
C PRO A 19 -6.66 -26.51 -5.23
N ARG A 20 -6.53 -26.00 -3.99
CA ARG A 20 -5.29 -26.00 -3.20
C ARG A 20 -4.61 -27.38 -3.13
N VAL A 21 -5.38 -28.45 -3.02
CA VAL A 21 -4.87 -29.83 -2.92
C VAL A 21 -4.14 -30.32 -4.18
N ALA A 22 -4.36 -29.65 -5.32
CA ALA A 22 -3.75 -29.99 -6.60
C ALA A 22 -2.62 -29.03 -7.01
N ALA A 23 -2.34 -28.01 -6.20
CA ALA A 23 -1.32 -27.01 -6.47
C ALA A 23 0.02 -27.39 -5.84
N ALA A 24 1.10 -27.27 -6.61
CA ALA A 24 2.47 -27.28 -6.12
C ALA A 24 2.88 -25.87 -5.66
N ASP A 25 4.02 -25.77 -4.98
CA ASP A 25 4.61 -24.46 -4.67
C ASP A 25 4.96 -23.71 -5.98
N GLY A 26 4.65 -22.43 -6.00
CA GLY A 26 4.70 -21.53 -7.15
C GLY A 26 3.45 -21.57 -8.05
N ASP A 27 2.52 -22.50 -7.85
CA ASP A 27 1.34 -22.59 -8.72
C ASP A 27 0.30 -21.50 -8.41
N PRO A 28 -0.32 -20.90 -9.45
CA PRO A 28 -1.44 -19.99 -9.26
C PRO A 28 -2.70 -20.75 -8.85
N LEU A 29 -3.34 -20.29 -7.78
CA LEU A 29 -4.56 -20.85 -7.19
C LEU A 29 -5.82 -20.14 -7.71
N PHE A 30 -5.78 -18.80 -7.71
CA PHE A 30 -6.92 -17.96 -8.03
C PHE A 30 -6.48 -16.81 -8.93
N ARG A 31 -7.43 -16.28 -9.69
CA ARG A 31 -7.26 -15.06 -10.48
C ARG A 31 -8.46 -14.15 -10.29
N GLY A 32 -8.20 -12.89 -10.05
CA GLY A 32 -9.21 -11.84 -10.03
C GLY A 32 -8.96 -10.82 -11.14
N THR A 33 -10.01 -10.23 -11.68
CA THR A 33 -9.92 -9.13 -12.64
C THR A 33 -10.88 -8.01 -12.30
N HIS A 34 -10.44 -6.77 -12.52
CA HIS A 34 -11.29 -5.59 -12.53
C HIS A 34 -11.06 -4.83 -13.84
N GLN A 35 -12.14 -4.35 -14.46
CA GLN A 35 -12.06 -3.63 -15.70
C GLN A 35 -13.02 -2.44 -15.73
N TYR A 36 -12.51 -1.28 -16.14
CA TYR A 36 -13.29 -0.10 -16.42
C TYR A 36 -12.66 0.71 -17.56
N GLY A 37 -13.41 0.91 -18.65
CA GLY A 37 -12.87 1.57 -19.84
C GLY A 37 -11.68 0.77 -20.40
N TYR A 38 -10.51 1.40 -20.47
CA TYR A 38 -9.25 0.79 -20.88
C TYR A 38 -8.40 0.28 -19.71
N ALA A 39 -8.73 0.64 -18.46
CA ALA A 39 -8.03 0.19 -17.28
C ALA A 39 -8.44 -1.25 -16.93
N THR A 40 -7.43 -2.10 -16.74
CA THR A 40 -7.58 -3.49 -16.30
C THR A 40 -6.63 -3.75 -15.15
N ILE A 41 -7.12 -4.39 -14.09
CA ILE A 41 -6.33 -4.87 -12.97
C ILE A 41 -6.46 -6.37 -12.93
N GLU A 42 -5.33 -7.06 -12.96
CA GLU A 42 -5.25 -8.51 -12.88
C GLU A 42 -4.54 -8.90 -11.59
N ARG A 43 -5.19 -9.71 -10.76
CA ARG A 43 -4.60 -10.29 -9.56
C ARG A 43 -4.41 -11.77 -9.74
N THR A 44 -3.21 -12.27 -9.50
CA THR A 44 -2.94 -13.71 -9.47
C THR A 44 -2.42 -14.10 -8.10
N TYR A 45 -3.05 -15.11 -7.51
CA TYR A 45 -2.74 -15.61 -6.17
C TYR A 45 -1.96 -16.90 -6.30
N TYR A 46 -0.78 -16.96 -5.70
CA TYR A 46 0.15 -18.09 -5.76
C TYR A 46 0.37 -18.68 -4.38
N LEU A 47 0.59 -19.99 -4.33
CA LEU A 47 1.15 -20.62 -3.15
C LEU A 47 2.67 -20.58 -3.22
N SER A 48 3.38 -20.18 -2.17
CA SER A 48 4.84 -20.25 -2.13
C SER A 48 5.29 -20.54 -0.72
N GLU A 49 5.93 -21.69 -0.45
CA GLU A 49 6.64 -21.97 0.81
C GLU A 49 5.95 -21.49 2.11
N GLY A 50 4.67 -21.84 2.30
CA GLY A 50 3.92 -21.46 3.51
C GLY A 50 3.38 -20.02 3.53
N VAL A 51 3.51 -19.28 2.43
CA VAL A 51 2.80 -18.03 2.16
C VAL A 51 1.85 -18.16 0.97
N LEU A 52 0.78 -17.37 1.02
CA LEU A 52 -0.02 -16.99 -0.13
C LEU A 52 0.58 -15.69 -0.68
N ALA A 53 1.17 -15.72 -1.88
CA ALA A 53 1.64 -14.52 -2.56
C ALA A 53 0.57 -14.02 -3.53
N VAL A 54 0.50 -12.72 -3.76
CA VAL A 54 -0.36 -12.09 -4.75
C VAL A 54 0.46 -11.14 -5.57
N GLU A 55 0.31 -11.26 -6.88
CA GLU A 55 0.82 -10.30 -7.85
C GLU A 55 -0.38 -9.55 -8.42
N THR A 56 -0.37 -8.23 -8.29
CA THR A 56 -1.38 -7.33 -8.85
C THR A 56 -0.75 -6.55 -10.00
N ALA A 57 -1.15 -6.84 -11.23
CA ALA A 57 -0.76 -6.10 -12.42
C ALA A 57 -1.81 -5.02 -12.75
N TYR A 58 -1.36 -3.78 -12.90
CA TYR A 58 -2.17 -2.65 -13.35
C TYR A 58 -1.88 -2.39 -14.83
N VAL A 59 -2.91 -2.41 -15.67
CA VAL A 59 -2.80 -2.39 -17.14
C VAL A 59 -3.65 -1.27 -17.72
N ASP A 60 -3.02 -0.35 -18.43
CA ASP A 60 -3.68 0.70 -19.21
C ASP A 60 -3.69 0.28 -20.69
N GLY A 61 -4.88 -0.12 -21.17
CA GLY A 61 -5.05 -0.61 -22.53
C GLY A 61 -4.31 -1.92 -22.76
N GLU A 62 -3.14 -1.85 -23.38
CA GLU A 62 -2.28 -3.00 -23.69
C GLU A 62 -0.94 -2.97 -22.93
N GLU A 63 -0.68 -1.94 -22.12
CA GLU A 63 0.59 -1.74 -21.42
C GLU A 63 0.44 -2.00 -19.91
N THR A 64 1.29 -2.87 -19.36
CA THR A 64 1.40 -3.04 -17.92
C THR A 64 2.12 -1.83 -17.33
N VAL A 65 1.38 -1.01 -16.60
CA VAL A 65 1.87 0.21 -16.00
C VAL A 65 2.75 -0.10 -14.79
N THR A 66 2.34 -1.05 -13.95
CA THR A 66 3.14 -1.53 -12.81
C THR A 66 2.62 -2.87 -12.29
N THR A 67 3.43 -3.51 -11.44
CA THR A 67 3.10 -4.72 -10.69
C THR A 67 3.39 -4.50 -9.21
N VAL A 68 2.45 -4.88 -8.35
CA VAL A 68 2.56 -4.81 -6.89
C VAL A 68 2.44 -6.22 -6.32
N ASP A 69 3.39 -6.58 -5.46
CA ASP A 69 3.42 -7.88 -4.80
C ASP A 69 3.05 -7.77 -3.32
N GLU A 70 2.21 -8.69 -2.88
CA GLU A 70 1.81 -8.86 -1.48
C GLU A 70 1.92 -10.33 -1.09
N SER A 71 2.02 -10.61 0.21
CA SER A 71 2.09 -11.98 0.70
C SER A 71 1.42 -12.11 2.05
N TRP A 72 0.88 -13.29 2.37
CA TRP A 72 0.27 -13.63 3.66
C TRP A 72 0.74 -14.97 4.17
N LEU A 73 1.05 -15.08 5.46
CA LEU A 73 1.38 -16.37 6.08
C LEU A 73 0.18 -17.29 6.10
N LEU A 74 0.45 -18.56 5.85
CA LEU A 74 -0.51 -19.63 5.99
C LEU A 74 -0.28 -20.40 7.29
N GLU A 75 -1.35 -21.01 7.79
CA GLU A 75 -1.25 -22.06 8.80
C GLU A 75 -0.37 -23.22 8.32
N ASP A 76 0.11 -24.04 9.24
CA ASP A 76 1.02 -25.16 8.92
C ASP A 76 0.38 -26.17 7.94
N ASP A 77 -0.95 -26.24 7.89
CA ASP A 77 -1.69 -27.07 6.94
C ASP A 77 -1.86 -26.42 5.55
N GLY A 78 -1.48 -25.15 5.41
CA GLY A 78 -1.53 -24.36 4.19
C GLY A 78 -2.95 -24.10 3.66
N ARG A 79 -3.99 -24.18 4.50
CA ARG A 79 -5.41 -24.02 4.09
C ARG A 79 -6.02 -22.69 4.47
N ARG A 80 -5.45 -22.04 5.48
CA ARG A 80 -5.96 -20.80 6.04
C ARG A 80 -4.87 -19.76 6.09
N VAL A 81 -5.27 -18.51 5.89
CA VAL A 81 -4.41 -17.38 6.21
C VAL A 81 -4.29 -17.34 7.72
N ARG A 82 -3.06 -17.45 8.22
CA ARG A 82 -2.75 -17.55 9.65
C ARG A 82 -3.32 -16.37 10.42
N HIS A 83 -3.28 -15.19 9.81
CA HIS A 83 -3.75 -13.98 10.45
C HIS A 83 -5.27 -13.94 10.66
N THR A 84 -6.03 -14.21 9.61
CA THR A 84 -7.49 -14.05 9.63
C THR A 84 -8.19 -15.34 10.08
N GLY A 85 -7.50 -16.47 10.02
CA GLY A 85 -8.08 -17.81 10.15
C GLY A 85 -9.04 -18.17 9.00
N GLN A 86 -9.18 -17.30 7.99
CA GLN A 86 -10.06 -17.54 6.85
C GLN A 86 -9.47 -18.59 5.93
N GLU A 87 -10.33 -19.43 5.36
CA GLU A 87 -9.98 -20.36 4.28
C GLU A 87 -9.49 -19.57 3.06
N LEU A 88 -8.49 -20.10 2.36
CA LEU A 88 -7.84 -19.43 1.23
C LEU A 88 -8.80 -18.83 0.19
N LEU A 89 -9.81 -19.60 -0.25
CA LEU A 89 -10.75 -19.13 -1.27
C LEU A 89 -11.50 -17.87 -0.81
N ALA A 90 -12.07 -17.92 0.41
CA ALA A 90 -12.83 -16.81 0.96
C ALA A 90 -11.93 -15.58 1.19
N PHE A 91 -10.71 -15.79 1.70
CA PHE A 91 -9.76 -14.71 1.88
C PHE A 91 -9.38 -14.03 0.55
N CYS A 92 -9.03 -14.83 -0.47
CA CYS A 92 -8.61 -14.29 -1.76
C CYS A 92 -9.74 -13.54 -2.46
N GLU A 93 -10.98 -14.05 -2.34
CA GLU A 93 -12.18 -13.40 -2.86
C GLU A 93 -12.46 -12.07 -2.15
N ASP A 94 -12.46 -12.05 -0.81
CA ASP A 94 -12.62 -10.82 -0.03
C ASP A 94 -11.53 -9.78 -0.39
N HIS A 95 -10.27 -10.22 -0.42
CA HIS A 95 -9.13 -9.37 -0.81
C HIS A 95 -9.29 -8.78 -2.21
N HIS A 96 -9.72 -9.60 -3.17
CA HIS A 96 -9.90 -9.16 -4.55
C HIS A 96 -10.87 -7.98 -4.64
N TYR A 97 -11.99 -8.03 -3.92
CA TYR A 97 -13.04 -7.01 -4.00
C TYR A 97 -12.85 -5.81 -3.06
N LEU A 98 -11.91 -5.87 -2.11
CA LEU A 98 -11.73 -4.86 -1.08
C LEU A 98 -11.34 -3.49 -1.65
N HIS A 99 -10.36 -3.45 -2.55
CA HIS A 99 -9.75 -2.21 -3.08
C HIS A 99 -10.19 -1.87 -4.51
N ARG A 100 -11.25 -2.52 -5.02
CA ARG A 100 -11.66 -2.43 -6.43
C ARG A 100 -11.84 -1.00 -7.00
N LYS A 101 -12.22 -0.03 -6.15
CA LYS A 101 -12.40 1.37 -6.58
C LYS A 101 -11.02 2.00 -6.75
N ASP A 102 -10.25 1.96 -5.67
CA ASP A 102 -8.91 2.52 -5.56
C ASP A 102 -7.99 1.96 -6.65
N ASP A 103 -8.11 0.67 -6.97
CA ASP A 103 -7.36 0.02 -8.05
C ASP A 103 -7.61 0.60 -9.43
N ILE A 104 -8.89 0.84 -9.73
CA ILE A 104 -9.30 1.37 -11.03
C ILE A 104 -8.92 2.85 -11.11
N GLU A 105 -9.13 3.61 -10.04
CA GLU A 105 -8.70 5.01 -9.97
C GLU A 105 -7.19 5.14 -10.12
N PHE A 106 -6.41 4.27 -9.46
CA PHE A 106 -4.95 4.21 -9.64
C PHE A 106 -4.56 3.97 -11.10
N CYS A 107 -5.22 3.03 -11.77
CA CYS A 107 -4.94 2.72 -13.17
C CYS A 107 -5.37 3.84 -14.15
N LEU A 108 -6.45 4.57 -13.85
CA LEU A 108 -6.97 5.66 -14.71
C LEU A 108 -6.29 7.00 -14.48
N ASP A 109 -5.79 7.25 -13.26
CA ASP A 109 -5.08 8.48 -12.94
C ASP A 109 -3.70 8.54 -13.62
N GLY A 110 -3.27 7.47 -14.31
CA GLY A 110 -2.08 7.46 -15.17
C GLY A 110 -0.78 7.73 -14.42
N THR A 111 -0.76 7.60 -13.09
CA THR A 111 0.36 8.05 -12.26
C THR A 111 1.58 7.13 -12.28
N ALA A 112 1.53 6.01 -13.02
CA ALA A 112 2.69 5.17 -13.25
C ALA A 112 3.24 5.23 -14.70
N ALA A 113 2.67 6.06 -15.60
CA ALA A 113 3.26 6.30 -16.93
C ALA A 113 3.23 7.79 -17.31
N GLU A 114 4.42 8.41 -17.28
CA GLU A 114 4.78 9.65 -17.96
C GLU A 114 3.96 10.94 -17.64
N GLY A 115 4.55 11.75 -16.76
CA GLY A 115 4.57 13.21 -16.91
C GLY A 115 3.26 13.94 -16.59
N ARG A 116 3.08 14.29 -15.31
CA ARG A 116 2.37 15.51 -14.87
C ARG A 116 2.39 15.63 -13.35
N ASP A 117 3.59 15.73 -12.77
CA ASP A 117 3.84 16.54 -11.59
C ASP A 117 5.35 16.65 -11.43
N PRO A 118 5.96 17.83 -11.53
CA PRO A 118 7.39 17.95 -11.34
C PRO A 118 7.70 17.48 -9.91
N VAL A 119 8.42 16.38 -9.80
CA VAL A 119 9.36 16.20 -8.70
C VAL A 119 10.23 17.46 -8.73
N PRO A 120 10.50 18.13 -7.60
CA PRO A 120 11.57 19.12 -7.58
C PRO A 120 12.81 18.50 -8.25
N ASP A 121 13.61 19.26 -9.01
CA ASP A 121 14.88 18.79 -9.60
C ASP A 121 15.94 18.53 -8.50
N ALA A 122 15.58 17.78 -7.46
CA ALA A 122 16.32 17.53 -6.25
C ALA A 122 16.33 16.03 -5.97
N ASP A 123 17.52 15.51 -5.69
CA ASP A 123 17.69 14.12 -5.31
C ASP A 123 16.95 13.84 -3.99
N VAL A 124 16.13 12.78 -3.97
CA VAL A 124 15.44 12.36 -2.75
C VAL A 124 16.43 11.68 -1.81
N THR A 125 16.53 12.18 -0.58
CA THR A 125 17.30 11.56 0.49
C THR A 125 16.38 10.86 1.46
N SER A 126 16.62 9.58 1.71
CA SER A 126 15.80 8.75 2.62
C SER A 126 16.60 8.25 3.80
N THR A 127 15.99 8.26 4.98
CA THR A 127 16.57 7.73 6.22
C THR A 127 15.56 6.83 6.93
N PHE A 128 16.04 5.74 7.55
CA PHE A 128 15.20 4.85 8.35
C PHE A 128 16.01 4.32 9.53
N GLN A 129 15.47 4.44 10.74
CA GLN A 129 16.16 4.07 11.97
C GLN A 129 15.18 3.63 13.07
N PRO A 130 15.68 2.87 14.07
CA PRO A 130 14.97 2.72 15.33
C PRO A 130 14.72 4.08 15.97
N ALA A 131 13.56 4.23 16.59
CA ALA A 131 13.18 5.45 17.28
C ALA A 131 14.18 5.78 18.39
N THR A 132 14.64 7.02 18.41
CA THR A 132 15.62 7.49 19.41
C THR A 132 14.95 8.00 20.68
N ALA A 133 13.67 8.36 20.60
CA ALA A 133 12.83 8.78 21.71
C ALA A 133 11.86 7.68 22.11
N VAL A 134 11.66 7.53 23.43
CA VAL A 134 10.61 6.64 23.97
C VAL A 134 9.33 7.44 24.03
N GLU A 135 8.54 7.36 22.97
CA GLU A 135 7.21 7.96 22.88
C GLU A 135 6.16 6.84 22.93
N ILE A 136 5.15 7.02 23.78
CA ILE A 136 3.99 6.12 23.86
C ILE A 136 2.74 6.95 23.67
N GLU A 137 2.00 6.64 22.62
CA GLU A 137 0.75 7.30 22.25
C GLU A 137 -0.36 6.26 22.21
N ASP A 138 -1.43 6.48 22.98
CA ASP A 138 -2.60 5.59 23.03
C ASP A 138 -2.25 4.11 23.31
N GLY A 139 -1.18 3.86 24.08
CA GLY A 139 -0.71 2.51 24.38
C GLY A 139 0.20 1.89 23.31
N ALA A 140 0.43 2.59 22.19
CA ALA A 140 1.37 2.18 21.16
C ALA A 140 2.72 2.88 21.35
N ALA A 141 3.80 2.11 21.43
CA ALA A 141 5.16 2.64 21.57
C ALA A 141 5.78 2.91 20.19
N LEU A 142 6.39 4.08 20.00
CA LEU A 142 7.17 4.40 18.81
C LEU A 142 8.40 3.49 18.75
N GLN A 143 8.53 2.71 17.67
CA GLN A 143 9.63 1.76 17.48
C GLN A 143 10.59 2.18 16.36
N TYR A 144 10.06 2.74 15.27
CA TYR A 144 10.85 3.14 14.12
C TYR A 144 10.38 4.49 13.58
N GLU A 145 11.31 5.19 12.93
CA GLU A 145 11.06 6.44 12.25
C GLU A 145 11.86 6.50 10.94
N GLY A 146 11.30 7.20 9.96
CA GLY A 146 11.97 7.44 8.71
C GLY A 146 11.58 8.78 8.12
N VAL A 147 12.44 9.30 7.26
CA VAL A 147 12.26 10.61 6.62
C VAL A 147 12.70 10.53 5.17
N HIS A 148 11.87 11.07 4.28
CA HIS A 148 12.24 11.43 2.91
C HIS A 148 12.33 12.94 2.78
N GLU A 149 13.38 13.44 2.15
CA GLU A 149 13.57 14.88 1.91
C GLU A 149 13.97 15.14 0.46
N ALA A 150 13.41 16.20 -0.14
CA ALA A 150 13.83 16.71 -1.43
C ALA A 150 13.47 18.21 -1.55
N GLY A 151 14.48 19.07 -1.61
CA GLY A 151 14.27 20.52 -1.62
C GLY A 151 13.55 21.01 -0.36
N GLU A 152 12.38 21.61 -0.52
CA GLU A 152 11.52 22.10 0.58
C GLU A 152 10.59 21.01 1.14
N ALA A 153 10.43 19.88 0.43
CA ALA A 153 9.54 18.79 0.83
C ALA A 153 10.22 17.88 1.86
N ARG A 154 9.46 17.52 2.89
CA ARG A 154 9.85 16.56 3.92
C ARG A 154 8.66 15.67 4.28
N VAL A 155 8.86 14.35 4.20
CA VAL A 155 7.86 13.36 4.56
C VAL A 155 8.39 12.54 5.72
N GLU A 156 7.72 12.60 6.86
CA GLU A 156 8.09 11.86 8.07
C GLU A 156 7.16 10.67 8.24
N ARG A 157 7.72 9.49 8.52
CA ARG A 157 6.94 8.29 8.80
C ARG A 157 7.33 7.71 10.15
N SER A 158 6.34 7.49 11.01
CA SER A 158 6.50 6.99 12.37
C SER A 158 5.74 5.68 12.54
N PHE A 159 6.37 4.69 13.14
CA PHE A 159 5.85 3.34 13.30
C PHE A 159 5.67 3.01 14.79
N PHE A 160 4.41 2.92 15.22
CA PHE A 160 4.01 2.68 16.61
C PHE A 160 3.49 1.25 16.78
N CYS A 161 4.09 0.48 17.67
CA CYS A 161 3.64 -0.87 18.00
C CYS A 161 2.78 -0.85 19.28
N SER A 162 1.52 -1.27 19.18
CA SER A 162 0.66 -1.60 20.32
C SER A 162 0.64 -3.11 20.51
N GLU A 163 1.34 -3.61 21.53
CA GLU A 163 1.25 -5.02 21.92
C GLU A 163 -0.13 -5.35 22.52
N SER A 164 -0.76 -4.40 23.21
CA SER A 164 -2.08 -4.61 23.83
C SER A 164 -3.20 -4.74 22.81
N ASP A 165 -3.14 -3.96 21.73
CA ASP A 165 -4.13 -4.01 20.65
C ASP A 165 -3.68 -4.92 19.50
N GLY A 166 -2.48 -5.49 19.60
CA GLY A 166 -1.86 -6.34 18.58
C GLY A 166 -1.80 -5.64 17.23
N SER A 167 -1.31 -4.39 17.17
CA SER A 167 -1.28 -3.59 15.95
C SER A 167 -0.02 -2.74 15.80
N LEU A 168 0.33 -2.45 14.55
CA LEU A 168 1.35 -1.52 14.11
C LEU A 168 0.64 -0.33 13.46
N ARG A 169 0.56 0.80 14.15
CA ARG A 169 0.06 2.07 13.61
C ARG A 169 1.19 2.81 12.90
N ILE A 170 0.93 3.28 11.70
CA ILE A 170 1.90 3.95 10.84
C ILE A 170 1.34 5.33 10.52
N ARG A 171 2.05 6.36 10.97
CA ARG A 171 1.68 7.76 10.75
C ARG A 171 2.65 8.38 9.76
N THR A 172 2.14 8.93 8.66
CA THR A 172 2.91 9.72 7.69
C THR A 172 2.51 11.19 7.83
N ARG A 173 3.48 12.10 7.90
CA ARG A 173 3.28 13.55 7.95
C ARG A 173 3.95 14.19 6.75
N TYR A 174 3.26 15.13 6.12
CA TYR A 174 3.74 15.87 4.95
C TYR A 174 4.06 17.30 5.38
N ILE A 175 5.28 17.73 5.09
CA ILE A 175 5.82 19.04 5.50
C ILE A 175 6.44 19.71 4.28
N TRP A 176 6.17 21.01 4.10
CA TRP A 176 6.80 21.84 3.07
C TRP A 176 7.33 23.13 3.67
N ASP A 177 8.61 23.43 3.46
CA ASP A 177 9.31 24.59 4.04
C ASP A 177 9.08 24.73 5.56
N GLY A 178 9.00 23.58 6.26
CA GLY A 178 8.73 23.51 7.69
C GLY A 178 7.26 23.64 8.10
N GLU A 179 6.35 23.93 7.17
CA GLU A 179 4.90 23.98 7.42
C GLU A 179 4.26 22.60 7.25
N HIS A 180 3.38 22.23 8.19
CA HIS A 180 2.68 20.94 8.16
C HIS A 180 1.43 21.02 7.29
N LEU A 181 1.44 20.27 6.18
CA LEU A 181 0.35 20.23 5.20
C LEU A 181 -0.74 19.22 5.59
N GLY A 182 -0.37 18.17 6.33
CA GLY A 182 -1.32 17.15 6.72
C GLY A 182 -0.66 15.83 7.13
N SER A 183 -1.50 14.91 7.60
CA SER A 183 -1.08 13.60 8.06
C SER A 183 -2.03 12.50 7.62
N PHE A 184 -1.47 11.32 7.36
CA PHE A 184 -2.18 10.10 7.03
C PHE A 184 -1.82 9.01 8.05
N GLU A 185 -2.81 8.27 8.53
CA GLU A 185 -2.60 7.12 9.43
C GLU A 185 -3.18 5.85 8.82
N GLN A 186 -2.39 4.78 8.91
CA GLN A 186 -2.80 3.41 8.61
C GLN A 186 -2.46 2.50 9.78
N SER A 187 -3.09 1.33 9.85
CA SER A 187 -2.84 0.36 10.91
C SER A 187 -2.78 -1.03 10.33
N GLU A 188 -1.73 -1.76 10.71
CA GLU A 188 -1.51 -3.17 10.37
C GLU A 188 -1.69 -4.01 11.62
N ARG A 189 -2.20 -5.23 11.47
CA ARG A 189 -2.34 -6.13 12.62
C ARG A 189 -1.05 -6.91 12.85
N LEU A 190 -0.69 -7.12 14.11
CA LEU A 190 0.44 -7.94 14.52
C LEU A 190 0.01 -9.38 14.80
N LEU A 191 0.92 -10.34 14.61
CA LEU A 191 0.74 -11.69 15.13
C LEU A 191 0.88 -11.71 16.65
N ASP A 192 0.40 -12.80 17.26
CA ASP A 192 0.58 -13.06 18.69
C ASP A 192 2.07 -12.91 19.07
N GLY A 193 2.33 -12.10 20.11
CA GLY A 193 3.68 -11.78 20.57
C GLY A 193 4.29 -10.52 19.96
N GLY A 194 3.64 -9.85 18.99
CA GLY A 194 4.06 -8.54 18.50
C GLY A 194 5.32 -8.52 17.62
N GLU A 195 5.85 -9.70 17.27
CA GLU A 195 7.14 -9.82 16.56
C GLU A 195 7.02 -9.71 15.03
N PHE A 196 5.82 -9.94 14.48
CA PHE A 196 5.58 -10.01 13.03
C PHE A 196 4.30 -9.26 12.64
N VAL A 197 4.31 -8.66 11.46
CA VAL A 197 3.09 -8.10 10.85
C VAL A 197 2.27 -9.24 10.28
N ALA A 198 1.02 -9.36 10.70
CA ALA A 198 0.21 -10.52 10.39
C ALA A 198 -0.23 -10.58 8.92
N THR A 199 -0.37 -9.42 8.28
CA THR A 199 -0.60 -9.31 6.85
C THR A 199 0.53 -9.98 6.09
N THR A 200 1.80 -9.67 6.35
CA THR A 200 2.94 -10.15 5.54
C THR A 200 3.70 -11.34 6.11
N GLY A 201 3.60 -11.55 7.42
CA GLY A 201 4.46 -12.45 8.16
C GLY A 201 5.92 -12.02 8.28
N GLU A 202 6.24 -10.81 7.83
CA GLU A 202 7.58 -10.27 7.95
C GLU A 202 7.82 -9.81 9.39
N PRO A 203 9.07 -9.90 9.90
CA PRO A 203 9.46 -9.21 11.13
C PRO A 203 9.05 -7.74 11.06
N VAL A 204 8.59 -7.18 12.18
CA VAL A 204 8.08 -5.79 12.22
C VAL A 204 9.11 -4.79 11.68
N ASP A 205 10.39 -4.96 11.98
CA ASP A 205 11.46 -4.06 11.50
C ASP A 205 11.62 -4.11 9.97
N ALA A 206 11.58 -5.31 9.38
CA ALA A 206 11.67 -5.51 7.94
C ALA A 206 10.47 -4.90 7.22
N PHE A 207 9.26 -5.12 7.75
CA PHE A 207 8.04 -4.52 7.23
C PHE A 207 8.11 -2.99 7.29
N CYS A 208 8.47 -2.42 8.45
CA CYS A 208 8.55 -0.95 8.61
C CYS A 208 9.55 -0.34 7.62
N ARG A 209 10.73 -0.97 7.47
CA ARG A 209 11.76 -0.52 6.52
C ARG A 209 11.27 -0.57 5.07
N ARG A 210 10.64 -1.68 4.65
CA ARG A 210 10.11 -1.84 3.30
C ARG A 210 9.01 -0.82 3.01
N THR A 211 8.04 -0.69 3.92
CA THR A 211 6.95 0.29 3.83
C THR A 211 7.47 1.73 3.80
N HIS A 212 8.56 2.03 4.50
CA HIS A 212 9.18 3.34 4.41
C HIS A 212 9.86 3.58 3.04
N LEU A 213 10.60 2.60 2.53
CA LEU A 213 11.47 2.74 1.35
C LEU A 213 10.84 2.30 0.02
N VAL A 214 9.53 2.00 -0.01
CA VAL A 214 8.86 1.43 -1.19
C VAL A 214 8.95 2.35 -2.41
N ASP A 215 8.59 3.63 -2.27
CA ASP A 215 8.72 4.65 -3.31
C ASP A 215 8.83 6.07 -2.68
N PRO A 216 10.05 6.47 -2.28
CA PRO A 216 10.28 7.80 -1.71
C PRO A 216 9.92 8.95 -2.67
N GLU A 217 10.03 8.74 -3.99
CA GLU A 217 9.71 9.78 -4.96
C GLU A 217 8.20 10.03 -5.04
N ALA A 218 7.39 8.97 -4.96
CA ALA A 218 5.93 9.11 -4.89
C ALA A 218 5.49 9.89 -3.65
N ASP A 219 6.12 9.63 -2.50
CA ASP A 219 5.88 10.38 -1.26
C ASP A 219 6.16 11.89 -1.45
N ILE A 220 7.30 12.24 -2.06
CA ILE A 220 7.67 13.63 -2.35
C ILE A 220 6.73 14.28 -3.37
N ARG A 221 6.37 13.57 -4.45
CA ARG A 221 5.38 14.04 -5.43
C ARG A 221 4.03 14.33 -4.77
N TYR A 222 3.58 13.46 -3.87
CA TYR A 222 2.35 13.66 -3.12
C TYR A 222 2.44 14.88 -2.19
N CYS A 223 3.55 15.06 -1.47
CA CYS A 223 3.78 16.25 -0.65
C CYS A 223 3.71 17.54 -1.48
N ALA A 224 4.33 17.57 -2.66
CA ALA A 224 4.29 18.73 -3.57
C ALA A 224 2.88 19.02 -4.11
N ARG A 225 2.05 17.99 -4.32
CA ARG A 225 0.65 18.15 -4.72
C ARG A 225 -0.18 18.83 -3.63
N LEU A 226 -0.03 18.43 -2.37
CA LEU A 226 -0.78 19.01 -1.25
C LEU A 226 -0.59 20.53 -1.16
N VAL A 227 0.62 21.04 -1.35
CA VAL A 227 0.90 22.48 -1.37
C VAL A 227 0.12 23.21 -2.46
N ARG A 228 -0.01 22.61 -3.64
CA ARG A 228 -0.73 23.23 -4.77
C ARG A 228 -2.22 23.29 -4.54
N ASP A 229 -2.79 22.27 -3.91
CA ASP A 229 -4.22 22.23 -3.59
C ASP A 229 -4.57 23.22 -2.47
N GLU A 230 -3.62 23.57 -1.60
CA GLU A 230 -3.77 24.61 -0.57
C GLU A 230 -3.52 26.04 -1.09
N GLN A 231 -2.82 26.20 -2.22
CA GLN A 231 -2.62 27.52 -2.82
C GLN A 231 -3.86 27.95 -3.62
N PRO A 232 -4.48 29.12 -3.32
CA PRO A 232 -5.50 29.67 -4.19
C PRO A 232 -4.91 29.92 -5.57
N SER A 233 -5.61 29.45 -6.61
CA SER A 233 -5.22 29.68 -8.00
C SER A 233 -4.91 31.17 -8.22
N PRO A 234 -3.78 31.55 -8.84
CA PRO A 234 -3.39 32.95 -9.02
C PRO A 234 -4.34 33.77 -9.90
N ASP A 235 -5.37 33.15 -10.48
CA ASP A 235 -6.41 33.80 -11.29
C ASP A 235 -7.64 34.28 -10.47
N ALA A 236 -7.55 34.31 -9.14
CA ALA A 236 -8.65 34.79 -8.27
C ALA A 236 -8.56 36.27 -7.86
N GLU A 237 -7.67 37.08 -8.46
CA GLU A 237 -7.67 38.55 -8.35
C GLU A 237 -7.64 39.20 -9.74
N ASP A 238 -8.82 39.32 -10.37
CA ASP A 238 -9.31 40.51 -11.07
C ASP A 238 -10.56 40.17 -11.95
N VAL A 239 -11.76 40.23 -11.34
CA VAL A 239 -13.02 40.66 -12.01
C VAL A 239 -13.86 41.49 -11.05
#